data_AF-A0AAD9MQL1-F1
#
_entry.id   AF-A0AAD9MQL1-F1
#
_cell.length_a   1.000
_cell.length_b   1.000
_cell.length_c   1.000
_cell.angle_alpha   90.00
_cell.angle_beta   90.00
_cell.angle_gamma   90.00
#
_symmetry.space_group_name_H-M   'P 1'
#
loop_
_entity.id
_entity.type
_entity.pdbx_description
1 polymer ?
#
loop_
_entity_poly.entity_id
_entity_poly.type
_entity_poly.pdbx_seq_one_letter_code
_entity_poly.pdbx_strand_id
1 'polypeptide(L)'
;MEALGRPFEIHSATSNTEVLHMLKTSATPYLGSVDIGMADLVRNLLVYDAAKRISTLNSLQAQPYLKDMNFDLILARKIKPSFIPPKDHLNCDPTYELEEMIIESKPLHKKKKRLAKRNSKREKEQSLDNQQEVDPVQESLDNLDKQFTNYNRERDLSERNHAQTTEVRSDKSSTSSSHPLSSNSQQNDHPESESKDQNELAVHQTSNSLSQNVT
;
A
#
# COMPACT_ATOMS: atom_id res chain seq x y z
N MET A 1 19.08 26.41 20.44
CA MET A 1 18.36 25.32 19.77
C MET A 1 18.54 25.57 18.30
N GLU A 2 19.51 24.91 17.65
CA GLU A 2 19.68 25.05 16.20
C GLU A 2 18.41 24.54 15.50
N ALA A 3 17.88 25.31 14.57
CA ALA A 3 16.65 24.96 13.88
C ALA A 3 16.87 23.70 13.02
N LEU A 4 16.01 22.70 13.19
CA LEU A 4 15.93 21.50 12.36
C LEU A 4 15.37 21.88 10.97
N GLY A 5 16.23 22.42 10.12
CA GLY A 5 15.90 22.83 8.75
C GLY A 5 16.25 21.77 7.70
N ARG A 6 15.70 21.93 6.49
CA ARG A 6 16.17 21.16 5.32
C ARG A 6 17.62 21.58 4.99
N PRO A 7 18.47 20.67 4.46
CA PRO A 7 19.85 21.00 4.12
C PRO A 7 20.01 22.12 3.08
N PHE A 8 18.99 22.33 2.23
CA PHE A 8 18.92 23.43 1.27
C PHE A 8 17.56 24.12 1.40
N GLU A 9 17.55 25.44 1.50
CA GLU A 9 16.34 26.26 1.62
C GLU A 9 15.69 26.54 0.25
N ILE A 10 15.23 25.47 -0.40
CA ILE A 10 14.55 25.55 -1.69
C ILE A 10 13.03 25.65 -1.47
N HIS A 11 12.43 26.69 -2.04
CA HIS A 11 11.00 26.98 -1.98
C HIS A 11 10.39 26.94 -3.39
N SER A 12 9.06 26.90 -3.49
CA SER A 12 8.36 26.89 -4.78
C SER A 12 8.62 28.13 -5.64
N ALA A 13 8.99 29.25 -5.01
CA ALA A 13 9.34 30.50 -5.68
C ALA A 13 10.83 30.63 -6.03
N THR A 14 11.68 29.70 -5.57
CA THR A 14 13.13 29.74 -5.82
C THR A 14 13.42 29.46 -7.29
N SER A 15 14.22 30.32 -7.92
CA SER A 15 14.55 30.17 -9.35
C SER A 15 15.47 28.97 -9.60
N ASN A 16 15.40 28.37 -10.80
CA ASN A 16 16.30 27.26 -11.16
C ASN A 16 17.79 27.64 -11.07
N THR A 17 18.14 28.88 -11.42
CA THR A 17 19.51 29.39 -11.33
C THR A 17 19.99 29.48 -9.89
N GLU A 18 19.12 29.91 -8.98
CA GLU A 18 19.40 29.99 -7.56
C GLU A 18 19.52 28.59 -6.94
N VAL A 19 18.62 27.66 -7.29
CA VAL A 19 18.73 26.24 -6.88
C VAL A 19 20.07 25.65 -7.31
N LEU A 20 20.47 25.83 -8.57
CA LEU A 20 21.74 25.32 -9.07
C LEU A 20 22.94 25.95 -8.35
N HIS A 21 22.86 27.25 -8.07
CA HIS A 21 23.90 27.95 -7.31
C HIS A 21 24.02 27.40 -5.89
N MET A 22 22.89 27.24 -5.19
CA MET A 22 22.85 26.66 -3.84
C MET A 22 23.44 25.25 -3.82
N LEU A 23 23.04 24.36 -4.74
CA LEU A 23 23.52 22.98 -4.76
C LEU A 23 25.02 22.85 -5.08
N LYS A 24 25.58 23.77 -5.89
CA LYS A 24 27.00 23.75 -6.25
C LYS A 24 27.90 24.39 -5.20
N THR A 25 27.41 25.43 -4.53
CA THR A 25 28.24 26.31 -3.71
C THR A 25 28.09 26.03 -2.23
N SER A 26 26.93 25.51 -1.79
CA SER A 26 26.72 25.21 -0.39
C SER A 26 27.55 23.98 -0.01
N ALA A 27 28.50 24.17 0.90
CA ALA A 27 28.99 23.05 1.68
C ALA A 27 27.79 22.45 2.41
N THR A 28 27.67 21.11 2.41
CA THR A 28 26.66 20.41 3.21
C THR A 28 26.68 20.98 4.64
N PRO A 29 25.53 21.39 5.20
CA PRO A 29 25.47 22.06 6.49
C PRO A 29 26.26 21.31 7.56
N TYR A 30 26.92 22.04 8.46
CA TYR A 30 27.68 21.47 9.55
C TYR A 30 26.74 20.71 10.50
N LEU A 31 26.84 19.39 10.49
CA LEU A 31 26.09 18.50 11.37
C LEU A 31 26.81 18.33 12.72
N GLY A 32 27.08 19.44 13.41
CA GLY A 32 27.98 19.47 14.59
C GLY A 32 27.57 18.59 15.76
N SER A 33 26.31 18.18 15.83
CA SER A 33 25.74 17.31 16.87
C SER A 33 25.51 15.87 16.42
N VAL A 34 25.90 15.52 15.19
CA VAL A 34 25.62 14.20 14.58
C VAL A 34 26.88 13.33 14.63
N ASP A 35 26.68 12.02 14.77
CA ASP A 35 27.76 11.04 14.64
C ASP A 35 28.53 11.23 13.32
N ILE A 36 29.85 11.10 13.37
CA ILE A 36 30.72 11.38 12.22
C ILE A 36 30.43 10.45 11.04
N GLY A 37 30.13 9.18 11.31
CA GLY A 37 29.77 8.21 10.27
C GLY A 37 28.43 8.54 9.62
N MET A 38 27.45 9.01 10.41
CA MET A 38 26.18 9.49 9.86
C MET A 38 26.39 10.75 9.02
N ALA A 39 27.18 11.70 9.50
CA ALA A 39 27.50 12.91 8.74
C ALA A 39 28.16 12.56 7.40
N ASP A 40 29.11 11.63 7.39
CA ASP A 40 29.78 11.14 6.18
C ASP A 40 28.81 10.48 5.21
N LEU A 41 27.93 9.61 5.72
CA LEU A 41 26.88 8.98 4.92
C LEU A 41 25.98 10.01 4.24
N VAL A 42 25.49 11.00 5.00
CA VAL A 42 24.63 12.07 4.48
C VAL A 42 25.37 12.90 3.43
N ARG A 43 26.65 13.23 3.65
CA ARG A 43 27.48 13.94 2.66
C ARG A 43 27.60 13.17 1.35
N ASN A 44 27.83 11.86 1.41
CA ASN A 44 27.94 11.00 0.22
C ASN A 44 26.60 10.84 -0.53
N LEU A 45 25.47 10.95 0.18
CA LEU A 45 24.13 10.94 -0.42
C LEU A 45 23.75 12.29 -1.05
N LEU A 46 24.28 13.40 -0.55
CA LEU A 46 23.96 14.75 -1.02
C LEU A 46 24.98 15.33 -2.02
N VAL A 47 25.91 14.51 -2.52
CA VAL A 47 26.90 14.94 -3.54
C VAL A 47 26.19 15.43 -4.80
N TYR A 48 26.49 16.67 -5.22
CA TYR A 48 25.92 17.28 -6.43
C TYR A 48 26.15 16.42 -7.68
N ASP A 49 27.41 15.99 -7.89
CA ASP A 49 27.82 15.12 -8.99
C ASP A 49 27.19 13.73 -8.86
N ALA A 50 26.26 13.41 -9.76
CA ALA A 50 25.53 12.14 -9.74
C ALA A 50 26.44 10.91 -9.91
N ALA A 51 27.57 11.04 -10.60
CA ALA A 51 28.51 9.92 -10.79
C ALA A 51 29.27 9.57 -9.52
N LYS A 52 29.39 10.52 -8.57
CA LYS A 52 30.06 10.34 -7.29
C LYS A 52 29.09 10.06 -6.13
N ARG A 53 27.80 10.31 -6.35
CA ARG A 53 26.76 10.12 -5.35
C ARG A 53 26.43 8.64 -5.19
N ILE A 54 26.19 8.22 -3.95
CA ILE A 54 25.62 6.90 -3.67
C ILE A 54 24.27 6.80 -4.40
N SER A 55 24.15 5.80 -5.28
CA SER A 55 22.98 5.61 -6.15
C SER A 55 22.50 4.16 -6.24
N THR A 56 23.16 3.24 -5.53
CA THR A 56 22.78 1.81 -5.49
C THR A 56 22.74 1.29 -4.06
N LEU A 57 21.98 0.22 -3.83
CA LEU A 57 21.94 -0.46 -2.54
C LEU A 57 23.33 -0.99 -2.13
N ASN A 58 24.09 -1.57 -3.06
CA ASN A 58 25.42 -2.10 -2.78
C ASN A 58 26.38 -0.99 -2.30
N SER A 59 26.36 0.17 -2.98
CA SER A 59 27.17 1.33 -2.58
C SER A 59 26.76 1.90 -1.22
N LEU A 60 25.46 1.83 -0.89
CA LEU A 60 24.93 2.23 0.41
C LEU A 60 25.36 1.26 1.51
N GLN A 61 25.22 -0.05 1.30
CA GLN A 61 25.63 -1.10 2.24
C GLN A 61 27.14 -1.09 2.51
N ALA A 62 27.95 -0.65 1.54
CA ALA A 62 29.39 -0.51 1.71
C ALA A 62 29.81 0.67 2.62
N GLN A 63 28.88 1.54 3.04
CA GLN A 63 29.22 2.67 3.89
C GLN A 63 29.56 2.21 5.31
N PRO A 64 30.68 2.69 5.91
CA PRO A 64 31.11 2.25 7.24
C PRO A 64 30.06 2.42 8.33
N TYR A 65 29.22 3.46 8.23
CA TYR A 65 28.14 3.72 9.18
C TYR A 65 27.05 2.64 9.19
N LEU A 66 26.86 1.92 8.09
CA LEU A 66 25.81 0.90 7.93
C LEU A 66 26.35 -0.54 8.05
N LYS A 67 27.64 -0.71 8.39
CA LYS A 67 28.31 -2.02 8.43
C LYS A 67 27.64 -3.04 9.37
N ASP A 68 27.05 -2.55 10.46
CA ASP A 68 26.44 -3.38 11.51
C ASP A 68 24.96 -3.68 11.23
N MET A 69 24.39 -3.16 10.12
CA MET A 69 23.00 -3.37 9.75
C MET A 69 22.82 -4.66 8.96
N ASN A 70 21.94 -5.53 9.45
CA ASN A 70 21.51 -6.71 8.69
C ASN A 70 20.32 -6.38 7.78
N PHE A 71 20.59 -6.17 6.49
CA PHE A 71 19.58 -5.77 5.51
C PHE A 71 18.55 -6.87 5.21
N ASP A 72 18.88 -8.15 5.39
CA ASP A 72 17.91 -9.24 5.22
C ASP A 72 16.86 -9.22 6.34
N LEU A 73 17.28 -8.92 7.57
CA LEU A 73 16.36 -8.75 8.69
C LEU A 73 15.49 -7.50 8.52
N ILE A 74 16.04 -6.42 7.95
CA ILE A 74 15.26 -5.21 7.60
C ILE A 74 14.19 -5.55 6.57
N LEU A 75 14.58 -6.23 5.49
CA LEU A 75 13.66 -6.64 4.42
C LEU A 75 12.55 -7.56 4.97
N ALA A 76 12.91 -8.48 5.86
CA ALA A 76 11.97 -9.36 6.56
C ALA A 76 11.16 -8.66 7.67
N ARG A 77 11.36 -7.35 7.90
CA ARG A 77 10.74 -6.54 8.97
C ARG A 77 10.94 -7.14 10.37
N LYS A 78 12.09 -7.77 10.61
CA LYS A 78 12.45 -8.43 11.88
C LYS A 78 13.22 -7.53 12.84
N ILE A 79 13.60 -6.32 12.41
CA ILE A 79 14.22 -5.32 13.29
C ILE A 79 13.12 -4.50 13.96
N LYS A 80 13.15 -4.44 15.30
CA LYS A 80 12.25 -3.60 16.08
C LYS A 80 12.69 -2.14 15.98
N PRO A 81 11.82 -1.19 15.58
CA PRO A 81 12.14 0.23 15.62
C PRO A 81 12.43 0.72 17.04
N SER A 82 13.25 1.75 17.18
CA SER A 82 13.55 2.39 18.47
C SER A 82 12.33 3.06 19.10
N PHE A 83 11.38 3.50 18.26
CA PHE A 83 10.13 4.13 18.67
C PHE A 83 8.93 3.42 18.06
N ILE A 84 7.91 3.16 18.88
CA ILE A 84 6.62 2.60 18.47
C ILE A 84 5.55 3.62 18.89
N PRO A 85 4.85 4.26 17.94
CA PRO A 85 3.78 5.20 18.27
C PRO A 85 2.65 4.53 19.09
N PRO A 86 1.98 5.27 19.98
CA PRO A 86 0.76 4.79 20.63
C PRO A 86 -0.30 4.42 19.60
N LYS A 87 -1.05 3.34 19.86
CA LYS A 87 -2.09 2.86 18.92
C LYS A 87 -3.36 3.70 18.96
N ASP A 88 -3.63 4.32 20.10
CA ASP A 88 -4.90 5.00 20.38
C ASP A 88 -4.86 6.51 20.08
N HIS A 89 -3.81 6.97 19.39
CA HIS A 89 -3.60 8.37 19.08
C HIS A 89 -3.31 8.55 17.59
N LEU A 90 -4.07 9.44 16.95
CA LEU A 90 -3.78 9.88 15.59
C LEU A 90 -2.56 10.82 15.62
N ASN A 91 -1.67 10.69 14.64
CA ASN A 91 -0.49 11.56 14.55
C ASN A 91 -0.83 12.98 14.06
N CYS A 92 -2.00 13.17 13.45
CA CYS A 92 -2.49 14.43 12.91
C CYS A 92 -3.70 14.91 13.72
N ASP A 93 -3.81 16.22 13.89
CA ASP A 93 -4.97 16.83 14.52
C ASP A 93 -6.19 16.74 13.58
N PRO A 94 -7.25 16.03 13.97
CA PRO A 94 -8.44 15.84 13.12
C PRO A 94 -9.26 17.12 12.93
N THR A 95 -8.94 18.24 13.61
CA THR A 95 -9.72 19.49 13.59
C THR A 95 -9.92 20.06 12.17
N TYR A 96 -9.01 19.78 11.22
CA TYR A 96 -9.09 20.27 9.84
C TYR A 96 -9.40 19.18 8.80
N GLU A 97 -9.49 17.92 9.19
CA GLU A 97 -9.87 16.79 8.32
C GLU A 97 -11.41 16.66 8.24
N LEU A 98 -12.08 17.79 7.99
CA LEU A 98 -13.54 17.84 7.86
C LEU A 98 -14.04 16.88 6.76
N GLU A 99 -13.21 16.57 5.76
CA GLU A 99 -13.49 15.61 4.70
C GLU A 99 -13.85 14.21 5.24
N GLU A 100 -13.19 13.77 6.33
CA GLU A 100 -13.43 12.49 6.98
C GLU A 100 -14.58 12.55 8.01
N MET A 101 -14.88 13.74 8.54
CA MET A 101 -16.08 13.95 9.37
C MET A 101 -17.36 14.11 8.54
N ILE A 102 -17.25 14.54 7.28
CA ILE A 102 -18.33 14.58 6.30
C ILE A 102 -18.32 13.27 5.49
N ILE A 103 -18.14 12.12 6.16
CA ILE A 103 -18.63 10.86 5.60
C ILE A 103 -20.13 11.06 5.38
N GLU A 104 -20.52 11.30 4.12
CA GLU A 104 -21.92 11.40 3.72
C GLU A 104 -22.70 10.30 4.42
N SER A 105 -23.64 10.68 5.30
CA SER A 105 -24.30 9.71 6.18
C SER A 105 -25.07 8.61 5.42
N LYS A 106 -25.33 8.79 4.12
CA LYS A 106 -25.83 7.76 3.17
C LYS A 106 -25.41 8.03 1.71
N PRO A 107 -24.27 7.52 1.21
CA PRO A 107 -23.96 7.59 -0.23
C PRO A 107 -24.81 6.57 -1.03
N LEU A 108 -25.22 5.49 -0.36
CA LEU A 108 -25.71 4.25 -0.98
C LEU A 108 -27.17 4.32 -1.47
N HIS A 109 -28.01 5.17 -0.86
CA HIS A 109 -29.47 5.14 -1.04
C HIS A 109 -29.97 5.61 -2.43
N LYS A 110 -29.08 6.14 -3.27
CA LYS A 110 -29.39 6.45 -4.68
C LYS A 110 -28.50 5.68 -5.66
N LYS A 111 -27.60 4.80 -5.22
CA LYS A 111 -26.66 4.08 -6.10
C LYS A 111 -27.38 3.17 -7.10
N LYS A 112 -28.36 2.38 -6.65
CA LYS A 112 -29.17 1.52 -7.54
C LYS A 112 -29.98 2.36 -8.55
N LYS A 113 -30.56 3.48 -8.10
CA LYS A 113 -31.30 4.42 -8.97
C LYS A 113 -30.38 5.15 -9.96
N ARG A 114 -29.16 5.53 -9.55
CA ARG A 114 -28.13 6.16 -10.40
C ARG A 114 -27.61 5.18 -11.46
N LEU A 115 -27.31 3.94 -11.09
CA LEU A 115 -26.86 2.89 -12.02
C LEU A 115 -27.95 2.55 -13.04
N ALA A 116 -29.19 2.37 -12.61
CA ALA A 116 -30.32 2.15 -13.51
C ALA A 116 -30.51 3.32 -14.49
N LYS A 117 -30.43 4.57 -14.00
CA LYS A 117 -30.50 5.76 -14.86
C LYS A 117 -29.35 5.81 -15.88
N ARG A 118 -28.12 5.48 -15.47
CA ARG A 118 -26.95 5.45 -16.37
C ARG A 118 -27.09 4.37 -17.45
N ASN A 119 -27.48 3.15 -17.06
CA ASN A 119 -27.66 2.05 -18.01
C ASN A 119 -28.79 2.35 -18.99
N SER A 120 -29.93 2.89 -18.52
CA SER A 120 -31.03 3.29 -19.40
C SER A 120 -30.67 4.43 -20.37
N LYS A 121 -29.74 5.33 -19.99
CA LYS A 121 -29.25 6.39 -20.87
C LYS A 121 -28.36 5.80 -21.96
N ARG A 122 -27.47 4.88 -21.59
CA ARG A 122 -26.59 4.16 -22.53
C ARG A 122 -27.37 3.30 -23.54
N GLU A 123 -28.41 2.61 -23.06
CA GLU A 123 -29.31 1.82 -23.92
C GLU A 123 -30.11 2.72 -24.88
N LYS A 124 -30.57 3.90 -24.43
CA LYS A 124 -31.23 4.88 -25.30
C LYS A 124 -30.30 5.50 -26.35
N GLU A 125 -29.08 5.85 -25.95
CA GLU A 125 -28.03 6.39 -26.84
C GLU A 125 -27.60 5.36 -27.90
N GLN A 126 -27.67 4.07 -27.60
CA GLN A 126 -27.43 2.99 -28.57
C GLN A 126 -28.62 2.70 -29.50
N SER A 127 -29.85 3.07 -29.11
CA SER A 127 -31.08 2.82 -29.89
C SER A 127 -31.48 3.95 -30.84
N LEU A 128 -30.89 5.15 -30.68
CA LEU A 128 -31.13 6.31 -31.53
C LEU A 128 -29.97 6.44 -32.51
N ASP A 129 -30.09 5.77 -33.64
CA ASP A 129 -29.17 5.96 -34.75
C ASP A 129 -29.39 7.34 -35.39
N ASN A 130 -28.28 8.04 -35.60
CA ASN A 130 -28.05 9.24 -36.41
C ASN A 130 -28.24 10.65 -35.79
N GLN A 131 -27.08 11.33 -35.65
CA GLN A 131 -26.84 12.79 -35.58
C GLN A 131 -26.73 13.47 -34.21
N GLN A 132 -26.11 12.84 -33.23
CA GLN A 132 -25.52 13.59 -32.12
C GLN A 132 -24.00 13.44 -32.21
N GLU A 133 -23.29 14.55 -32.44
CA GLU A 133 -21.82 14.53 -32.40
C GLU A 133 -21.40 13.87 -31.10
N VAL A 134 -20.63 12.78 -31.23
CA VAL A 134 -20.13 12.04 -30.07
C VAL A 134 -19.30 13.04 -29.28
N ASP A 135 -19.69 13.29 -28.03
CA ASP A 135 -18.94 14.14 -27.12
C ASP A 135 -17.48 13.66 -27.12
N PRO A 136 -16.50 14.51 -27.50
CA PRO A 136 -15.09 14.12 -27.55
C PRO A 136 -14.59 13.55 -26.22
N VAL A 137 -15.21 13.94 -25.12
CA VAL A 137 -14.93 13.39 -23.79
C VAL A 137 -15.41 11.93 -23.70
N GLN A 138 -16.59 11.61 -24.22
CA GLN A 138 -17.12 10.24 -24.19
C GLN A 138 -16.28 9.29 -25.06
N GLU A 139 -15.84 9.73 -26.23
CA GLU A 139 -14.91 8.96 -27.06
C GLU A 139 -13.58 8.72 -26.34
N SER A 140 -13.06 9.75 -25.66
CA SER A 140 -11.84 9.64 -24.86
C SER A 140 -11.99 8.63 -23.71
N LEU A 141 -13.15 8.61 -23.03
CA LEU A 141 -13.45 7.66 -21.96
C LEU A 141 -13.58 6.23 -22.48
N ASP A 142 -14.26 6.04 -23.62
CA ASP A 142 -14.40 4.71 -24.24
C ASP A 142 -13.04 4.17 -24.72
N ASN A 143 -12.17 5.04 -25.23
CA ASN A 143 -10.81 4.68 -25.62
C ASN A 143 -9.92 4.35 -24.40
N LEU A 144 -10.12 5.03 -23.27
CA LEU A 144 -9.45 4.69 -22.02
C LEU A 144 -9.90 3.32 -21.50
N ASP A 145 -11.21 3.05 -21.48
CA ASP A 145 -11.78 1.77 -21.04
C ASP A 145 -11.27 0.60 -21.88
N LYS A 146 -11.09 0.79 -23.20
CA LYS A 146 -10.54 -0.24 -24.10
C LYS A 146 -9.04 -0.50 -23.87
N GLN A 147 -8.28 0.53 -23.51
CA GLN A 147 -6.82 0.43 -23.35
C GLN A 147 -6.41 0.07 -21.92
N PHE A 148 -7.28 0.29 -20.94
CA PHE A 148 -6.97 0.07 -19.53
C PHE A 148 -6.83 -1.43 -19.24
N THR A 149 -5.60 -1.83 -18.94
CA THR A 149 -5.30 -3.22 -18.57
C THR A 149 -5.49 -3.40 -17.06
N ASN A 150 -6.47 -4.23 -16.68
CA ASN A 150 -6.69 -4.59 -15.28
C ASN A 150 -5.55 -5.46 -14.75
N TYR A 151 -4.77 -4.92 -13.82
CA TYR A 151 -3.80 -5.69 -13.04
C TYR A 151 -4.43 -6.15 -11.73
N ASN A 152 -4.38 -7.46 -11.46
CA ASN A 152 -4.78 -8.04 -10.18
C ASN A 152 -3.61 -8.86 -9.63
N ARG A 153 -3.01 -8.35 -8.55
CA ARG A 153 -1.85 -8.97 -7.89
C ARG A 153 -2.15 -10.36 -7.33
N GLU A 154 -3.36 -10.59 -6.82
CA GLU A 154 -3.74 -11.89 -6.23
C GLU A 154 -3.91 -12.96 -7.32
N ARG A 155 -4.52 -12.57 -8.45
CA ARG A 155 -4.63 -13.44 -9.62
C ARG A 155 -3.24 -13.80 -10.16
N ASP A 156 -2.39 -12.80 -10.36
CA ASP A 156 -1.01 -12.99 -10.84
C ASP A 156 -0.18 -13.87 -9.89
N LEU A 157 -0.30 -13.68 -8.57
CA LEU A 157 0.36 -14.55 -7.58
C LEU A 157 -0.15 -15.99 -7.66
N SER A 158 -1.47 -16.18 -7.80
CA SER A 158 -2.07 -17.50 -7.88
C SER A 158 -1.61 -18.24 -9.13
N GLU A 159 -1.56 -17.55 -10.28
CA GLU A 159 -1.08 -18.09 -11.55
C GLU A 159 0.41 -18.50 -11.47
N ARG A 160 1.27 -17.64 -10.90
CA ARG A 160 2.70 -17.94 -10.69
C ARG A 160 2.92 -19.17 -9.79
N ASN A 161 2.12 -19.31 -8.73
CA ASN A 161 2.19 -20.46 -7.83
C ASN A 161 1.71 -21.75 -8.52
N HIS A 162 0.67 -21.68 -9.37
CA HIS A 162 0.19 -22.83 -10.13
C HIS A 162 1.21 -23.28 -11.18
N ALA A 163 1.82 -22.34 -11.91
CA ALA A 163 2.87 -22.63 -12.90
C ALA A 163 4.07 -23.36 -12.28
N GLN A 164 4.53 -22.92 -11.10
CA GLN A 164 5.60 -23.60 -10.35
C GLN A 164 5.21 -25.02 -9.87
N THR A 165 3.93 -25.25 -9.57
CA THR A 165 3.44 -26.57 -9.14
C THR A 165 3.34 -27.56 -10.30
N THR A 166 3.02 -27.08 -11.51
CA THR A 166 2.91 -27.92 -12.71
C THR A 166 4.26 -28.39 -13.25
N GLU A 167 5.30 -27.55 -13.20
CA GLU A 167 6.65 -27.94 -13.66
C GLU A 167 7.30 -29.01 -12.76
N VAL A 168 7.02 -29.01 -11.46
CA VAL A 168 7.52 -30.04 -10.52
C VAL A 168 6.87 -31.42 -10.76
N ARG A 169 5.72 -31.48 -11.43
CA ARG A 169 4.97 -32.72 -11.67
C ARG A 169 5.36 -33.42 -12.97
N SER A 170 5.95 -32.72 -13.94
CA SER A 170 6.43 -33.28 -15.21
C SER A 170 7.73 -34.08 -15.09
N ASP A 171 8.53 -33.86 -14.04
CA ASP A 171 9.81 -34.59 -13.84
C ASP A 171 9.67 -35.90 -13.05
N LYS A 172 8.46 -36.27 -12.60
CA LYS A 172 8.22 -37.49 -11.80
C LYS A 172 7.43 -38.60 -12.50
N SER A 173 7.07 -38.46 -13.78
CA SER A 173 6.21 -39.43 -14.49
C SER A 173 6.93 -40.47 -15.37
N SER A 174 8.26 -40.53 -15.35
CA SER A 174 9.03 -41.53 -16.10
C SER A 174 9.74 -42.53 -15.18
N THR A 175 8.98 -43.40 -14.50
CA THR A 175 9.49 -44.72 -14.11
C THR A 175 8.39 -45.76 -13.91
N SER A 176 8.28 -46.64 -14.91
CA SER A 176 7.87 -48.06 -14.89
C SER A 176 6.60 -48.53 -14.18
N SER A 177 5.72 -49.09 -15.01
CA SER A 177 4.71 -50.12 -14.79
C SER A 177 5.10 -51.29 -13.87
N SER A 178 4.15 -51.73 -13.02
CA SER A 178 3.64 -53.12 -13.01
C SER A 178 2.50 -53.27 -11.97
N HIS A 179 1.37 -53.81 -12.42
CA HIS A 179 0.31 -54.40 -11.57
C HIS A 179 0.77 -55.77 -11.04
N PRO A 180 0.22 -56.28 -9.91
CA PRO A 180 -0.99 -57.12 -9.99
C PRO A 180 -2.03 -56.90 -8.87
N LEU A 181 -3.21 -57.47 -9.13
CA LEU A 181 -4.48 -57.44 -8.39
C LEU A 181 -4.41 -57.96 -6.94
N SER A 182 -5.27 -57.45 -6.05
CA SER A 182 -6.26 -58.28 -5.31
C SER A 182 -7.31 -57.48 -4.49
N SER A 183 -8.58 -57.80 -4.77
CA SER A 183 -9.80 -57.98 -3.94
C SER A 183 -10.16 -57.18 -2.65
N ASN A 184 -11.50 -56.99 -2.54
CA ASN A 184 -12.39 -56.69 -1.40
C ASN A 184 -12.47 -55.23 -0.88
N SER A 185 -13.55 -54.48 -1.14
CA SER A 185 -14.96 -54.56 -0.67
C SER A 185 -15.18 -53.90 0.70
N GLN A 186 -15.86 -52.74 0.71
CA GLN A 186 -17.17 -52.52 1.36
C GLN A 186 -17.50 -51.02 1.45
N GLN A 187 -18.80 -50.77 1.32
CA GLN A 187 -19.52 -49.52 1.34
C GLN A 187 -19.36 -48.77 2.67
N ASN A 188 -19.48 -47.44 2.68
CA ASN A 188 -20.71 -46.81 3.15
C ASN A 188 -20.71 -45.29 3.06
N ASP A 189 -21.95 -44.81 3.09
CA ASP A 189 -22.52 -43.57 2.65
C ASP A 189 -22.17 -42.30 3.45
N HIS A 190 -22.76 -41.24 2.89
CA HIS A 190 -22.63 -39.80 3.06
C HIS A 190 -23.43 -39.28 4.29
N PRO A 191 -23.77 -37.98 4.37
CA PRO A 191 -23.42 -37.01 5.43
C PRO A 191 -24.56 -36.70 6.42
N GLU A 192 -24.33 -35.85 7.45
CA GLU A 192 -25.31 -34.80 7.86
C GLU A 192 -24.84 -33.85 8.99
N SER A 193 -24.96 -32.56 8.68
CA SER A 193 -25.68 -31.45 9.35
C SER A 193 -25.58 -31.08 10.85
N GLU A 194 -25.47 -29.75 11.02
CA GLU A 194 -26.24 -28.83 11.90
C GLU A 194 -26.02 -28.70 13.42
N SER A 195 -25.74 -27.44 13.81
CA SER A 195 -26.51 -26.54 14.73
C SER A 195 -25.55 -25.71 15.60
N LYS A 196 -25.44 -24.38 15.38
CA LYS A 196 -26.21 -23.27 15.98
C LYS A 196 -26.27 -23.33 17.51
N ASP A 197 -25.63 -22.36 18.16
CA ASP A 197 -26.20 -21.73 19.34
C ASP A 197 -25.84 -20.25 19.45
N GLN A 198 -26.88 -19.50 19.80
CA GLN A 198 -26.96 -18.06 20.01
C GLN A 198 -26.58 -17.78 21.47
N ASN A 199 -26.01 -16.61 21.77
CA ASN A 199 -26.25 -16.03 23.09
C ASN A 199 -26.38 -14.51 23.00
N GLU A 200 -27.47 -14.04 23.57
CA GLU A 200 -28.00 -12.67 23.53
C GLU A 200 -27.96 -12.08 24.94
N LEU A 201 -27.65 -10.78 25.01
CA LEU A 201 -27.92 -9.77 26.05
C LEU A 201 -27.78 -10.11 27.55
N ALA A 202 -26.99 -9.28 28.25
CA ALA A 202 -27.46 -8.63 29.48
C ALA A 202 -26.80 -7.24 29.68
N VAL A 203 -27.68 -6.26 29.79
CA VAL A 203 -27.46 -4.84 30.11
C VAL A 203 -27.19 -4.70 31.61
N HIS A 204 -26.26 -3.84 32.02
CA HIS A 204 -26.41 -3.10 33.27
C HIS A 204 -25.78 -1.70 33.17
N GLN A 205 -26.67 -0.71 33.14
CA GLN A 205 -26.39 0.67 33.51
C GLN A 205 -26.29 0.73 35.04
N THR A 206 -25.28 1.43 35.56
CA THR A 206 -25.34 2.07 36.89
C THR A 206 -24.72 3.44 36.79
N SER A 207 -25.59 4.44 36.82
CA SER A 207 -25.31 5.80 37.23
C SER A 207 -24.97 5.84 38.71
N ASN A 208 -23.88 6.50 39.10
CA ASN A 208 -23.88 7.31 40.33
C ASN A 208 -22.80 8.39 40.29
N SER A 209 -22.96 9.33 41.20
CA SER A 209 -22.74 10.75 41.04
C SER A 209 -21.60 11.26 41.94
N LEU A 210 -21.08 12.45 41.62
CA LEU A 210 -20.42 13.43 42.50
C LEU A 210 -19.13 13.01 43.26
N SER A 211 -18.03 13.71 43.02
CA SER A 211 -17.65 14.89 43.85
C SER A 211 -16.30 15.45 43.42
N GLN A 212 -16.26 16.78 43.32
CA GLN A 212 -15.05 17.59 43.35
C GLN A 212 -14.30 17.37 44.68
N ASN A 213 -12.96 17.40 44.65
CA ASN A 213 -12.21 18.19 45.62
C ASN A 213 -10.77 18.48 45.18
N VAL A 214 -10.42 19.72 45.48
CA VAL A 214 -9.17 20.43 45.29
C VAL A 214 -8.09 19.92 46.25
N THR A 215 -6.85 19.79 45.78
CA THR A 215 -5.63 20.43 46.32
C THR A 215 -4.54 20.30 45.27
#